data_AF-A0A4V2QCV5-F1
#
_entry.id   AF-A0A4V2QCV5-F1
#
_cell.length_a   1.000
_cell.length_b   1.000
_cell.length_c   1.000
_cell.angle_alpha   90.00
_cell.angle_beta   90.00
_cell.angle_gamma   90.00
#
_symmetry.space_group_name_H-M   'P 1'
#
loop_
_entity.id
_entity.type
_entity.pdbx_description
1 polymer ?
#
loop_
_entity_poly.entity_id
_entity_poly.type
_entity_poly.pdbx_seq_one_letter_code
_entity_poly.pdbx_strand_id
1 'polypeptide(L)' 'MPMAAQQEQDPIQRLRQELMAIAMGEKEYPEYGKNGEEMMQLPGLAMRMKAMEMLVKLPDLSAAEPVHRVVLVDDI' A
#
# COMPACT_ATOMS: atom_id res chain seq x y z
N MET A 1 -13.59 19.95 -23.02
CA MET A 1 -12.67 19.44 -21.98
C MET A 1 -12.83 17.94 -21.93
N PRO A 2 -11.84 17.10 -22.27
CA PRO A 2 -12.04 15.66 -22.18
C PRO A 2 -12.07 15.29 -20.69
N MET A 3 -13.20 14.75 -20.24
CA MET A 3 -13.30 14.07 -18.95
C MET A 3 -12.25 12.96 -18.94
N ALA A 4 -11.33 13.02 -17.98
CA ALA A 4 -10.37 11.95 -17.75
C ALA A 4 -11.16 10.66 -17.53
N ALA A 5 -11.01 9.72 -18.45
CA ALA A 5 -11.49 8.36 -18.26
C ALA A 5 -10.81 7.83 -16.99
N GLN A 6 -11.55 7.78 -15.89
CA GLN A 6 -11.17 7.04 -14.71
C GLN A 6 -11.18 5.56 -15.12
N GLN A 7 -10.08 5.11 -15.73
CA GLN A 7 -9.80 3.68 -15.84
C GLN A 7 -9.90 3.13 -14.42
N GLU A 8 -10.77 2.13 -14.21
CA GLU A 8 -10.85 1.38 -12.97
C GLU A 8 -9.48 0.75 -12.71
N GLN A 9 -8.60 1.49 -12.03
CA GLN A 9 -7.34 0.97 -11.57
C GLN A 9 -7.64 -0.16 -10.60
N ASP A 10 -6.97 -1.30 -10.82
CA ASP A 10 -6.97 -2.42 -9.89
C ASP A 10 -6.81 -1.90 -8.44
N PRO A 11 -7.71 -2.25 -7.51
CA PRO A 11 -7.64 -1.82 -6.11
C PRO A 11 -6.27 -2.04 -5.47
N ILE A 12 -5.54 -3.09 -5.86
CA ILE A 12 -4.20 -3.37 -5.35
C ILE A 12 -3.17 -2.39 -5.90
N GLN A 13 -3.27 -2.02 -7.17
CA GLN A 13 -2.39 -1.00 -7.78
C GLN A 13 -2.65 0.38 -7.18
N ARG A 14 -3.92 0.71 -6.94
CA ARG A 14 -4.29 1.97 -6.27
C ARG A 14 -3.74 2.02 -4.85
N LEU A 15 -3.88 0.94 -4.08
CA LEU A 15 -3.33 0.83 -2.74
C LEU A 15 -1.80 0.96 -2.74
N ARG A 16 -1.13 0.30 -3.70
CA ARG A 16 0.33 0.39 -3.87
C ARG A 16 0.78 1.83 -4.14
N GLN A 17 0.11 2.55 -5.05
CA GLN A 17 0.41 3.95 -5.35
C GLN A 17 0.22 4.85 -4.12
N GLU A 18 -0.86 4.64 -3.38
CA GLU A 18 -1.14 5.43 -2.17
C GLU A 18 -0.09 5.19 -1.07
N LEU A 19 0.32 3.93 -0.86
CA LEU A 19 1.38 3.60 0.09
C LEU A 19 2.74 4.17 -0.33
N MET A 20 3.05 4.22 -1.63
CA MET A 20 4.26 4.89 -2.12
C MET A 20 4.24 6.39 -1.83
N ALA A 21 3.11 7.07 -2.10
CA ALA A 21 2.96 8.50 -1.81
C ALA A 21 3.13 8.80 -0.30
N ILE A 22 2.60 7.93 0.57
CA ILE A 22 2.81 8.04 2.02
C ILE A 22 4.29 7.87 2.36
N ALA A 23 4.93 6.80 1.88
CA ALA A 23 6.32 6.49 2.19
C ALA A 23 7.29 7.61 1.77
N MET A 24 7.03 8.27 0.64
CA MET A 24 7.82 9.39 0.13
C MET A 24 7.51 10.73 0.82
N GLY A 25 6.37 10.83 1.54
CA GLY A 25 5.95 12.07 2.18
C GLY A 25 5.46 13.11 1.17
N GLU A 26 4.77 12.67 0.11
CA GLU A 26 4.30 13.53 -0.98
C GLU A 26 2.84 13.98 -0.81
N LYS A 27 2.12 13.39 0.15
CA LYS A 27 0.70 13.63 0.37
C LYS A 27 0.45 13.98 1.84
N GLU A 28 -0.25 15.09 2.06
CA GLU A 28 -0.73 15.48 3.38
C GLU A 28 -1.96 14.67 3.77
N TYR A 29 -2.08 14.36 5.05
CA TYR A 29 -3.19 13.63 5.65
C TYR A 29 -3.78 14.42 6.82
N PRO A 30 -5.09 14.30 7.05
CA PRO A 30 -5.72 14.90 8.20
C PRO A 30 -5.23 14.21 9.47
N GLU A 31 -4.64 14.99 10.37
CA GLU A 31 -4.32 14.59 11.73
C GLU A 31 -5.22 15.37 12.69
N TYR A 32 -5.88 14.65 13.60
CA TYR A 32 -6.79 15.25 14.57
C TYR A 32 -6.06 15.57 15.87
N GLY A 33 -6.03 16.84 16.22
CA GLY A 33 -5.52 17.32 17.50
C GLY A 33 -6.41 16.91 18.68
N LYS A 34 -5.92 17.15 19.91
CA LYS A 34 -6.65 16.82 21.15
C LYS A 34 -8.03 17.49 21.28
N ASN A 35 -8.22 18.60 20.56
CA ASN A 35 -9.45 19.38 20.55
C ASN A 35 -10.39 18.99 19.39
N GLY A 36 -10.03 17.98 18.60
CA GLY A 36 -10.76 17.62 17.36
C GLY A 36 -10.46 18.53 16.18
N GLU A 37 -9.51 19.45 16.30
CA GLU A 37 -9.04 20.28 15.18
C GLU A 37 -8.34 19.40 14.14
N GLU A 38 -8.80 19.48 12.89
CA GLU A 38 -8.19 18.80 11.76
C GLU A 38 -7.04 19.64 11.21
N MET A 39 -5.85 19.05 11.15
CA MET A 39 -4.66 19.68 10.57
C MET A 39 -4.13 18.80 9.45
N MET A 40 -3.95 19.38 8.27
CA MET A 40 -3.30 18.68 7.15
C MET A 40 -1.79 18.65 7.42
N GLN A 41 -1.22 17.46 7.57
CA GLN A 41 0.19 17.28 7.87
C GLN A 41 0.81 16.20 6.99
N LEU A 42 2.10 16.38 6.68
CA LEU A 42 2.88 15.33 6.05
C LEU A 42 3.06 14.14 7.00
N PRO A 43 3.12 12.91 6.49
CA PRO A 43 3.24 11.73 7.31
C PRO A 43 4.56 11.73 8.10
N GLY A 44 4.45 11.59 9.42
CA GLY A 44 5.59 11.41 10.31
C GLY A 44 6.41 10.17 9.97
N LEU A 45 7.63 10.07 10.53
CA LEU A 45 8.56 8.96 10.23
C LEU A 45 7.93 7.58 10.49
N ALA A 46 7.21 7.40 11.60
CA ALA A 46 6.57 6.13 11.94
C ALA A 46 5.55 5.68 10.87
N MET A 47 4.73 6.62 10.37
CA MET A 47 3.75 6.34 9.33
C MET A 47 4.43 6.01 7.99
N ARG A 48 5.50 6.71 7.64
CA ARG A 48 6.31 6.42 6.43
C ARG A 48 6.94 5.04 6.48
N MET A 49 7.55 4.68 7.61
CA MET A 49 8.11 3.33 7.81
C MET A 49 7.03 2.25 7.75
N LYS A 50 5.84 2.52 8.32
CA LYS A 50 4.72 1.57 8.23
C LYS A 50 4.23 1.38 6.80
N ALA A 51 4.18 2.45 6.00
CA ALA A 51 3.84 2.35 4.59
C ALA A 51 4.86 1.51 3.80
N MET A 52 6.16 1.68 4.07
CA MET A 52 7.21 0.83 3.48
C MET A 52 7.04 -0.65 3.88
N GLU A 53 6.75 -0.94 5.14
CA GLU A 53 6.47 -2.31 5.61
C GLU A 53 5.28 -2.93 4.86
N MET A 54 4.21 -2.17 4.64
CA MET A 54 3.03 -2.63 3.90
C MET A 54 3.32 -2.84 2.41
N LEU A 55 4.15 -1.99 1.79
CA LEU A 55 4.60 -2.18 0.41
C LEU A 55 5.37 -3.49 0.22
N VAL A 56 6.21 -3.87 1.18
CA VAL A 56 6.95 -5.15 1.15
C VAL A 56 6.02 -6.35 1.33
N LYS A 57 4.94 -6.19 2.11
CA LYS A 57 3.97 -7.26 2.39
C LYS A 57 2.87 -7.39 1.33
N LEU A 58 2.70 -6.38 0.48
CA LEU A 58 1.76 -6.44 -0.62
C LEU A 58 2.19 -7.56 -1.57
N PRO A 59 1.32 -8.56 -1.83
CA PRO A 59 1.65 -9.62 -2.76
C PRO A 59 1.98 -9.00 -4.11
N ASP A 60 3.14 -9.36 -4.64
CA ASP A 60 3.48 -8.96 -5.99
C ASP A 60 2.65 -9.83 -6.94
N LEU A 61 1.53 -9.29 -7.43
CA LEU A 61 0.66 -10.00 -8.37
C LEU A 61 1.40 -10.41 -9.65
N SER A 62 2.57 -9.83 -9.92
CA SER A 62 3.48 -10.23 -10.99
C SER A 62 4.39 -11.43 -10.65
N ALA A 63 4.56 -11.77 -9.37
CA ALA A 63 5.47 -12.84 -8.91
C ALA A 63 4.73 -14.06 -8.36
N ALA A 64 3.39 -14.06 -8.39
CA ALA A 64 2.56 -15.16 -7.94
C ALA A 64 2.49 -16.27 -9.00
N GLU A 65 3.63 -16.89 -9.33
CA GLU A 65 3.56 -18.32 -9.65
C GLU A 65 3.31 -19.05 -8.32
N PRO A 66 2.22 -19.82 -8.18
CA PRO A 66 2.00 -20.58 -6.97
C PRO A 66 3.10 -21.65 -6.89
N VAL A 67 4.11 -21.42 -6.05
CA VAL A 67 5.11 -22.44 -5.72
C VAL A 67 4.41 -23.49 -4.86
N HIS A 68 3.73 -24.43 -5.53
CA HIS A 68 3.20 -25.63 -4.89
C HIS A 68 4.38 -26.43 -4.37
N ARG A 69 4.64 -26.36 -3.06
CA ARG A 69 5.53 -27.31 -2.38
C ARG A 69 4.84 -28.66 -2.33
N VAL A 70 5.11 -29.51 -3.32
CA VAL A 70 4.76 -30.93 -3.28
C VAL A 70 5.79 -31.62 -2.39
N VAL A 71 5.35 -32.15 -1.25
CA VAL A 71 6.16 -33.04 -0.41
C VAL A 71 5.79 -34.46 -0.79
N LEU A 72 6.72 -35.16 -1.44
CA LEU A 72 6.61 -36.61 -1.63
C LEU A 72 7.03 -37.27 -0.32
N VAL A 73 6.12 -38.05 0.26
CA VAL A 73 6.38 -38.89 1.42
C VAL A 73 6.43 -40.32 0.89
N ASP A 74 7.57 -40.99 1.02
CA ASP A 74 7.65 -42.43 0.79
C ASP A 74 7.07 -43.17 2.01
N ASP A 75 6.26 -44.20 1.76
CA ASP A 75 5.81 -45.15 2.78
C ASP A 75 7.02 -45.94 3.31
N ILE A 76 7.19 -45.94 4.64
CA ILE A 76 8.23 -46.67 5.40
C ILE A 76 7.63 -47.89 6.11
#